data_AF-A0A8W8MQM9-F1
#
_entry.id   AF-A0A8W8MQM9-F1
#
_cell.length_a   1.000
_cell.length_b   1.000
_cell.length_c   1.000
_cell.angle_alpha   90.00
_cell.angle_beta   90.00
_cell.angle_gamma   90.00
#
_symmetry.space_group_name_H-M   'P 1'
#
loop_
_entity.id
_entity.type
_entity.pdbx_description
1 polymer ?
#
loop_
_entity_poly.entity_id
_entity_poly.type
_entity_poly.pdbx_seq_one_letter_code
_entity_poly.pdbx_strand_id
1 'polypeptide(L)'
;MGNPETSQLLLIVSDGRGLFSEGMETVKSAVRKAREANVFLVFVVIDNPQNKDSILDIKVPVFKSGNQLPEIKPYMDDFPFPFYIILRDINSLPHVLCDALRQWFELVTAVDM
;
A
#
# COMPACT_ATOMS: atom_id res chain seq x y z
N MET A 1 -18.01 11.33 27.55
CA MET A 1 -18.71 10.51 26.54
C MET A 1 -17.64 9.89 25.69
N GLY A 2 -17.37 8.59 25.87
CA GLY A 2 -16.38 7.89 25.05
C GLY A 2 -16.83 7.96 23.59
N ASN A 3 -15.93 8.38 22.71
CA ASN A 3 -16.15 8.23 21.28
C ASN A 3 -16.37 6.72 21.05
N PRO A 4 -17.46 6.28 20.39
CA PRO A 4 -17.59 4.86 20.05
C PRO A 4 -16.30 4.40 19.37
N GLU A 5 -15.82 3.20 19.68
CA GLU A 5 -14.63 2.64 19.05
C GLU A 5 -14.86 2.51 17.54
N THR A 6 -14.50 3.57 16.81
CA THR A 6 -14.69 3.64 15.37
C THR A 6 -13.48 3.02 14.72
N SER A 7 -13.70 1.86 14.11
CA SER A 7 -12.70 1.28 13.23
C SER A 7 -12.59 2.14 11.96
N GLN A 8 -11.38 2.62 11.66
CA GLN A 8 -11.12 3.53 10.53
C GLN A 8 -10.39 2.81 9.39
N LEU A 9 -10.86 3.01 8.16
CA LEU A 9 -10.24 2.50 6.94
C LEU A 9 -9.81 3.67 6.04
N LEU A 10 -8.58 3.62 5.54
CA LEU A 10 -8.07 4.48 4.48
C LEU A 10 -7.80 3.63 3.23
N LEU A 11 -8.59 3.84 2.19
CA LEU A 11 -8.40 3.26 0.87
C LEU A 11 -7.69 4.27 -0.04
N ILE A 12 -6.52 3.91 -0.55
CA ILE A 12 -5.76 4.72 -1.51
C ILE A 12 -5.84 4.03 -2.87
N VAL A 13 -6.21 4.76 -3.92
CA VAL A 13 -6.31 4.23 -5.28
C VAL A 13 -5.42 5.06 -6.19
N SER A 14 -4.37 4.45 -6.74
CA SER A 14 -3.34 5.13 -7.54
C SER A 14 -2.54 4.10 -8.34
N ASP A 15 -1.78 4.51 -9.36
CA ASP A 15 -0.82 3.64 -10.05
C ASP A 15 0.45 3.36 -9.22
N GLY A 16 0.58 3.99 -8.04
CA GLY A 16 1.64 3.73 -7.05
C GLY A 16 3.01 4.26 -7.42
N ARG A 17 3.16 4.91 -8.59
CA ARG A 17 4.45 5.40 -9.10
C ARG A 17 4.86 6.70 -8.42
N GLY A 18 6.16 6.88 -8.20
CA GLY A 18 6.70 8.11 -7.63
C GLY A 18 6.30 8.36 -6.17
N LEU A 19 5.82 7.33 -5.46
CA LEU A 19 5.38 7.41 -4.08
C LEU A 19 6.46 8.01 -3.16
N PHE A 20 7.72 7.70 -3.43
CA PHE A 20 8.87 8.18 -2.66
C PHE A 20 9.48 9.49 -3.18
N SER A 21 8.75 10.25 -4.00
CA SER A 21 9.22 11.54 -4.54
C SER A 21 9.58 12.56 -3.46
N GLU A 22 8.88 12.53 -2.33
CA GLU A 22 9.16 13.36 -1.14
C GLU A 22 10.09 12.67 -0.12
N GLY A 23 10.67 11.53 -0.50
CA GLY A 23 11.59 10.73 0.33
C GLY A 23 10.94 9.50 0.96
N MET A 24 11.70 8.40 1.00
CA MET A 24 11.23 7.11 1.54
C MET A 24 10.83 7.18 3.02
N GLU A 25 11.62 7.87 3.84
CA GLU A 25 11.34 8.01 5.28
C GLU A 25 10.10 8.84 5.57
N THR A 26 9.81 9.84 4.73
CA THR A 26 8.59 10.66 4.84
C THR A 26 7.35 9.76 4.74
N VAL A 27 7.31 8.91 3.70
CA VAL A 27 6.17 8.01 3.46
C VAL A 27 6.11 6.92 4.52
N LYS A 28 7.23 6.26 4.85
CA LYS A 28 7.27 5.22 5.90
C LYS A 28 6.82 5.76 7.25
N SER A 29 7.22 6.98 7.61
CA SER A 29 6.77 7.66 8.82
C SER A 29 5.27 7.97 8.80
N ALA A 30 4.73 8.43 7.67
CA ALA A 30 3.30 8.68 7.51
C ALA A 30 2.47 7.40 7.65
N VAL A 31 2.87 6.31 6.99
CA VAL A 31 2.20 5.00 7.12
C VAL A 31 2.26 4.50 8.56
N ARG A 32 3.42 4.61 9.23
CA ARG A 32 3.55 4.24 10.64
C ARG A 32 2.60 5.03 11.54
N LYS A 33 2.54 6.36 11.39
CA LYS A 33 1.64 7.22 12.17
C LYS A 33 0.17 6.85 11.97
N ALA A 34 -0.25 6.56 10.74
CA ALA A 34 -1.62 6.15 10.45
C ALA A 34 -1.95 4.80 11.13
N ARG A 35 -1.01 3.85 11.12
CA ARG A 35 -1.17 2.56 11.83
C ARG A 35 -1.23 2.72 13.34
N GLU A 36 -0.38 3.58 13.91
CA GLU A 36 -0.39 3.90 15.35
C GLU A 36 -1.70 4.57 15.78
N ALA A 37 -2.38 5.24 14.85
CA ALA A 37 -3.73 5.78 15.03
C ALA A 37 -4.85 4.76 14.78
N ASN A 38 -4.52 3.46 14.67
CA ASN A 38 -5.47 2.37 14.38
C ASN A 38 -6.26 2.54 13.08
N VAL A 39 -5.69 3.24 12.09
CA VAL A 39 -6.24 3.30 10.73
C VAL A 39 -5.78 2.09 9.95
N PHE A 40 -6.72 1.33 9.40
CA PHE A 40 -6.43 0.25 8.46
C PHE A 40 -6.14 0.85 7.09
N LEU A 41 -4.91 0.68 6.58
CA LEU A 41 -4.49 1.23 5.28
C LEU A 41 -4.51 0.15 4.21
N VAL A 42 -5.20 0.42 3.10
CA VAL A 42 -5.22 -0.44 1.91
C VAL A 42 -4.85 0.39 0.69
N PHE A 43 -3.83 -0.03 -0.04
CA PHE A 43 -3.43 0.61 -1.30
C PHE A 43 -3.82 -0.23 -2.51
N VAL A 44 -4.71 0.28 -3.35
CA VAL A 44 -5.07 -0.33 -4.63
C VAL A 44 -4.19 0.28 -5.71
N VAL A 45 -3.22 -0.50 -6.17
CA VAL A 45 -2.36 -0.18 -7.30
C VAL A 45 -3.11 -0.47 -8.59
N ILE A 46 -3.42 0.54 -9.39
CA ILE A 46 -3.99 0.36 -10.73
C ILE A 46 -2.84 0.09 -11.71
N ASP A 47 -2.75 -1.15 -12.19
CA ASP A 47 -1.67 -1.61 -13.08
C ASP A 47 -2.27 -1.99 -14.44
N ASN A 48 -2.06 -1.18 -15.47
CA ASN A 48 -2.56 -1.53 -16.80
C ASN A 48 -1.61 -2.54 -17.49
N PRO A 49 -2.02 -3.81 -17.72
CA PRO A 49 -1.14 -4.84 -18.29
C PRO A 49 -0.80 -4.60 -19.77
N GLN A 50 -1.55 -3.73 -20.47
CA GLN A 50 -1.20 -3.34 -21.84
C GLN A 50 -0.12 -2.25 -21.87
N ASN A 51 0.15 -1.61 -20.73
CA ASN A 51 1.20 -0.62 -20.63
C ASN A 51 2.54 -1.35 -20.41
N LYS A 52 3.58 -1.00 -21.17
CA LYS A 52 4.92 -1.63 -21.04
C LYS A 52 5.65 -1.31 -19.74
N ASP A 53 5.01 -0.55 -18.86
CA ASP A 53 5.59 0.02 -17.66
C ASP A 53 4.83 -0.50 -16.42
N SER A 54 4.58 -1.81 -16.29
CA SER A 54 3.91 -2.30 -15.08
C SER A 54 4.66 -1.84 -13.83
N ILE A 55 3.94 -1.56 -12.73
CA ILE A 55 4.60 -1.23 -11.45
C ILE A 55 5.58 -2.35 -11.02
N LEU A 56 5.30 -3.59 -11.42
CA LEU A 56 6.12 -4.77 -11.15
C LEU A 56 7.44 -4.78 -11.92
N ASP A 57 7.50 -4.08 -13.05
CA ASP A 57 8.69 -4.00 -13.89
C ASP A 57 9.63 -2.86 -13.45
N ILE A 58 9.17 -1.98 -12.56
CA ILE A 58 9.96 -0.84 -12.07
C ILE A 58 11.11 -1.35 -11.22
N LYS A 59 12.32 -0.95 -11.59
CA LYS A 59 13.55 -1.18 -10.84
C LYS A 59 14.15 0.14 -10.42
N VAL A 60 14.50 0.25 -9.14
CA VAL A 60 15.09 1.47 -8.55
C VAL A 60 16.53 1.24 -8.12
N PRO A 61 17.43 2.19 -8.40
CA PRO A 61 18.78 2.16 -7.86
C PRO A 61 18.76 2.58 -6.37
N VAL A 62 19.30 1.72 -5.52
CA VAL A 62 19.52 1.98 -4.10
C VAL A 62 21.00 2.27 -3.88
N PHE A 63 21.30 3.52 -3.54
CA PHE A 63 22.65 3.97 -3.28
C PHE A 63 23.02 3.70 -1.83
N LYS A 64 24.03 2.86 -1.61
CA LYS A 64 24.63 2.65 -0.28
C LYS A 64 25.67 3.74 0.01
N SER A 65 25.90 4.04 1.28
CA SER A 65 26.91 5.01 1.69
C SER A 65 28.31 4.57 1.23
N GLY A 66 29.05 5.47 0.57
CA GLY A 66 30.39 5.22 0.02
C GLY A 66 30.41 5.13 -1.50
N ASN A 67 31.59 4.84 -2.07
CA ASN A 67 31.83 4.81 -3.52
C ASN A 67 31.44 3.47 -4.18
N GLN A 68 30.40 2.82 -3.67
CA GLN A 68 29.93 1.52 -4.17
C GLN A 68 28.93 1.70 -5.32
N LEU A 69 28.89 0.73 -6.23
CA LEU A 69 27.88 0.69 -7.29
C LEU A 69 26.47 0.58 -6.67
N PRO A 70 25.47 1.30 -7.22
CA PRO A 70 24.09 1.21 -6.74
C PRO A 70 23.55 -0.20 -6.94
N GLU A 71 22.82 -0.69 -5.94
CA GLU A 71 22.10 -1.94 -6.02
C GLU A 71 20.77 -1.70 -6.75
N ILE A 72 20.46 -2.48 -7.78
CA ILE A 72 19.19 -2.38 -8.48
C ILE A 72 18.19 -3.30 -7.77
N LYS A 73 17.12 -2.73 -7.22
CA LYS A 73 16.05 -3.49 -6.56
C LYS A 73 14.71 -3.31 -7.24
N PRO A 74 13.82 -4.33 -7.25
CA PRO A 74 12.42 -4.16 -7.58
C PRO A 74 11.79 -3.06 -6.71
N TYR A 75 10.99 -2.18 -7.32
CA TYR A 75 10.28 -1.12 -6.59
C TYR A 75 9.36 -1.64 -5.50
N MET A 76 8.75 -2.80 -5.74
CA MET A 76 7.80 -3.43 -4.83
C MET A 76 8.43 -3.98 -3.55
N ASP A 77 9.75 -4.22 -3.53
CA ASP A 77 10.45 -4.73 -2.35
C ASP A 77 10.41 -3.73 -1.18
N ASP A 78 10.37 -2.44 -1.49
CA ASP A 78 10.36 -1.34 -0.51
C ASP A 78 8.99 -0.66 -0.38
N PHE A 79 7.94 -1.18 -1.04
CA PHE A 79 6.61 -0.58 -1.04
C PHE A 79 6.07 -0.46 0.41
N PRO A 80 5.64 0.73 0.87
CA PRO A 80 5.56 1.02 2.31
C PRO A 80 4.23 0.61 2.92
N PHE A 81 3.25 0.22 2.11
CA PHE A 81 1.92 -0.17 2.57
C PHE A 81 1.88 -1.68 2.85
N PRO A 82 1.51 -2.12 4.06
CA PRO A 82 1.49 -3.53 4.41
C PRO A 82 0.37 -4.30 3.69
N PHE A 83 -0.71 -3.63 3.32
CA PHE A 83 -1.81 -4.20 2.55
C PHE A 83 -1.95 -3.43 1.25
N TYR A 84 -1.71 -4.12 0.13
CA TYR A 84 -1.91 -3.57 -1.19
C TYR A 84 -2.47 -4.62 -2.14
N ILE A 85 -3.17 -4.16 -3.16
CA ILE A 85 -3.76 -4.97 -4.23
C ILE A 85 -3.22 -4.43 -5.55
N ILE A 86 -2.69 -5.31 -6.41
CA ILE A 86 -2.33 -4.94 -7.78
C ILE A 86 -3.51 -5.31 -8.68
N LEU A 87 -4.19 -4.28 -9.16
CA LEU A 87 -5.41 -4.41 -9.92
C LEU A 87 -5.14 -4.21 -11.41
N ARG A 88 -5.24 -5.31 -12.17
CA ARG A 88 -5.05 -5.31 -13.63
C ARG A 88 -6.33 -5.15 -14.45
N ASP A 89 -7.46 -5.50 -13.85
CA ASP A 89 -8.78 -5.31 -14.42
C ASP A 89 -9.61 -4.43 -13.48
N ILE A 90 -9.93 -3.22 -13.93
CA ILE A 90 -10.74 -2.27 -13.15
C ILE A 90 -12.12 -2.82 -12.80
N ASN A 91 -12.67 -3.71 -13.64
CA ASN A 91 -13.98 -4.32 -13.41
C ASN A 91 -13.96 -5.31 -12.22
N SER A 92 -12.77 -5.80 -11.85
CA SER A 92 -12.60 -6.66 -10.68
C SER A 92 -12.52 -5.88 -9.35
N LEU A 93 -12.32 -4.55 -9.38
CA LEU A 93 -12.16 -3.73 -8.17
C LEU A 93 -13.29 -3.90 -7.16
N PRO A 94 -14.58 -3.82 -7.55
CA PRO A 94 -15.67 -3.92 -6.59
C PRO A 94 -15.65 -5.27 -5.87
N HIS A 95 -15.33 -6.36 -6.57
CA HIS A 95 -15.26 -7.70 -6.00
C HIS A 95 -14.08 -7.86 -5.05
N VAL A 96 -12.86 -7.49 -5.48
CA VAL A 96 -11.66 -7.61 -4.66
C VAL A 96 -11.73 -6.73 -3.42
N LEU A 97 -12.25 -5.50 -3.55
CA LEU A 97 -12.47 -4.62 -2.41
C LEU A 97 -13.54 -5.17 -1.45
N CYS A 98 -14.66 -5.71 -1.97
CA CYS A 98 -15.68 -6.34 -1.13
C CYS A 98 -15.09 -7.50 -0.32
N ASP A 99 -14.27 -8.34 -0.91
CA ASP A 99 -13.69 -9.50 -0.22
C ASP A 99 -12.66 -9.07 0.82
N ALA A 100 -11.82 -8.08 0.52
CA ALA A 100 -10.89 -7.50 1.49
C ALA A 100 -11.63 -6.83 2.66
N LEU A 101 -12.72 -6.10 2.38
CA LEU A 101 -13.57 -5.51 3.41
C LEU A 101 -14.24 -6.58 4.27
N ARG A 102 -14.75 -7.67 3.67
CA ARG A 102 -15.34 -8.79 4.43
C ARG A 102 -14.32 -9.42 5.36
N GLN A 103 -13.13 -9.74 4.88
CA GLN A 103 -12.05 -10.28 5.70
C GLN A 103 -11.71 -9.33 6.86
N TRP A 104 -11.68 -8.02 6.60
CA TRP A 104 -11.46 -7.04 7.66
C TRP A 104 -12.60 -7.00 8.68
N PHE A 105 -13.86 -7.01 8.24
CA PHE A 105 -15.01 -7.07 9.14
C PHE A 105 -14.99 -8.34 10.00
N GLU A 106 -14.65 -9.49 9.43
CA GLU A 106 -14.50 -10.74 10.18
C GLU A 106 -13.41 -10.61 11.26
N LEU A 107 -12.26 -10.03 10.93
CA LEU A 107 -11.18 -9.80 11.89
C LEU A 107 -11.58 -8.85 13.03
N VAL A 108 -12.24 -7.74 12.72
CA VAL A 108 -12.66 -6.76 13.73
C VAL A 108 -13.75 -7.33 14.63
N THR A 109 -14.74 -8.02 14.05
CA THR A 109 -15.86 -8.59 14.83
C THR A 109 -15.50 -9.87 15.60
N ALA A 110 -14.47 -10.61 15.18
CA ALA A 110 -13.96 -11.76 15.94
C ALA A 110 -13.13 -11.34 17.16
N VAL A 111 -12.58 -10.12 17.19
CA VAL A 111 -11.84 -9.58 18.35
C VAL A 111 -12.80 -9.11 19.45
N ASP A 112 -14.06 -8.83 19.11
CA ASP A 112 -15.13 -8.44 20.04
C ASP A 112 -15.90 -9.63 20.66
N MET A 113 -15.56 -10.88 20.31
CA MET A 113 -16.10 -12.12 20.91
C MET A 113 -15.08 -12.81 21.82
#